data_AF-A0A429N0X5-F1
#
_entry.id   AF-A0A429N0X5-F1
#
_cell.length_a   1.000
_cell.length_b   1.000
_cell.length_c   1.000
_cell.angle_alpha   90.00
_cell.angle_beta   90.00
_cell.angle_gamma   90.00
#
_symmetry.space_group_name_H-M   'P 1'
#
loop_
_entity.id
_entity.type
_entity.pdbx_description
1 polymer ?
#
loop_
_entity_poly.entity_id
_entity_poly.type
_entity_poly.pdbx_seq_one_letter_code
_entity_poly.pdbx_strand_id
1 'polypeptide(L)'
;RRVNDLSSALRRRFNTVVLPLPESADAEVDIVSRRVDQIGRSLDLPAVPDGVDEIRRVVTVFREVRDGITADGRTKLKSPSGTLSTAEAISVVTNGLALAAHFGDGVLRASDVAAGILGAVVRDPAADRVIWQEYLEAVVRERDGWKDFYRACREVSA
;
A
#
# COMPACT_ATOMS: atom_id res chain seq x y z
N ARG A 1 -9.07 -0.86 -14.66
CA ARG A 1 -8.98 -0.15 -15.96
C ARG A 1 -7.97 -0.93 -16.81
N ARG A 2 -8.36 -1.57 -17.93
CA ARG A 2 -7.41 -2.27 -18.82
C ARG A 2 -6.53 -1.21 -19.49
N VAL A 3 -5.23 -1.22 -19.21
CA VAL A 3 -4.26 -0.43 -19.95
C VAL A 3 -3.96 -1.23 -21.22
N ASN A 4 -4.31 -0.69 -22.39
CA ASN A 4 -3.91 -1.30 -23.66
C ASN A 4 -2.41 -1.10 -23.83
N ASP A 5 -1.69 -2.17 -24.15
CA ASP A 5 -0.27 -2.09 -24.46
C ASP A 5 -0.03 -1.19 -25.67
N LEU A 6 0.93 -0.28 -25.57
CA LEU A 6 1.33 0.58 -26.68
C LEU A 6 1.90 -0.27 -27.82
N SER A 7 1.35 -0.10 -29.02
CA SER A 7 1.86 -0.74 -30.24
C SER A 7 3.32 -0.34 -30.50
N SER A 8 4.07 -1.23 -31.16
CA SER A 8 5.49 -1.01 -31.47
C SER A 8 5.74 0.27 -32.29
N ALA A 9 4.84 0.61 -33.20
CA ALA A 9 4.88 1.84 -33.99
C ALA A 9 4.73 3.10 -33.12
N LEU A 10 3.90 3.04 -32.08
CA LEU A 10 3.66 4.16 -31.18
C LEU A 10 4.81 4.31 -30.18
N ARG A 11 5.37 3.21 -29.66
CA ARG A 11 6.55 3.24 -28.75
C ARG A 11 7.77 3.94 -29.36
N ARG A 12 8.00 3.80 -30.68
CA ARG A 12 9.14 4.46 -31.36
C ARG A 12 8.99 5.98 -31.50
N ARG A 13 7.79 6.55 -31.24
CA ARG A 13 7.51 7.99 -31.33
C ARG A 13 7.54 8.69 -29.98
N PHE A 14 7.68 7.96 -28.88
CA PHE A 14 7.77 8.49 -27.53
C PHE A 14 9.13 8.18 -26.93
N ASN A 15 9.72 9.17 -26.26
CA ASN A 15 10.83 8.92 -25.35
C ASN A 15 10.26 8.39 -24.03
N THR A 16 10.63 7.18 -23.64
CA THR A 16 10.20 6.57 -22.38
C THR A 16 11.26 6.80 -21.31
N VAL A 17 10.87 7.45 -20.22
CA VAL A 17 11.69 7.55 -19.01
C VAL A 17 11.13 6.56 -18.00
N VAL A 18 12.00 5.69 -17.48
CA VAL A 18 11.66 4.79 -16.38
C VAL A 18 11.94 5.53 -15.08
N LEU A 19 10.90 5.77 -14.29
CA LEU A 19 11.04 6.29 -12.94
C LEU A 19 11.25 5.10 -11.99
N PRO A 20 12.43 4.97 -11.36
CA PRO A 20 12.66 3.90 -10.40
C PRO A 20 11.84 4.13 -9.12
N LEU A 21 11.68 3.07 -8.35
CA LEU A 21 11.09 3.13 -7.01
C LEU A 21 12.10 3.75 -6.02
N PRO A 22 11.62 4.31 -4.90
CA PRO A 22 12.51 4.84 -3.86
C PRO A 22 13.42 3.75 -3.29
N GLU A 23 14.70 4.08 -3.16
CA GLU A 23 15.73 3.11 -2.76
C GLU A 23 15.51 2.55 -1.34
N SER A 24 15.09 3.39 -0.40
CA SER A 24 14.85 2.99 1.00
C SER A 24 13.39 3.13 1.42
N ALA A 25 13.00 2.34 2.43
CA ALA A 25 11.67 2.44 3.03
C ALA A 25 11.43 3.84 3.61
N ASP A 26 12.44 4.44 4.25
CA ASP A 26 12.34 5.80 4.80
C ASP A 26 12.10 6.83 3.70
N ALA A 27 12.80 6.74 2.56
CA ALA A 27 12.57 7.64 1.44
C ALA A 27 11.14 7.49 0.87
N GLU A 28 10.62 6.26 0.80
CA GLU A 28 9.25 6.00 0.36
C GLU A 28 8.23 6.55 1.36
N VAL A 29 8.46 6.38 2.66
CA VAL A 29 7.64 6.95 3.74
C VAL A 29 7.63 8.48 3.67
N ASP A 30 8.78 9.12 3.46
CA ASP A 30 8.89 10.58 3.34
C ASP A 30 8.14 11.12 2.11
N ILE A 31 8.21 10.40 0.99
CA ILE A 31 7.45 10.74 -0.23
C ILE A 31 5.96 10.62 0.04
N VAL A 32 5.51 9.50 0.63
CA VAL A 32 4.10 9.27 0.92
C VAL A 32 3.57 10.33 1.88
N SER A 33 4.28 10.57 2.99
CA SER A 33 3.89 11.56 4.01
C SER A 33 3.71 12.95 3.42
N ARG A 34 4.68 13.44 2.65
CA ARG A 34 4.58 14.77 2.00
C ARG A 34 3.42 14.85 1.02
N ARG A 35 3.19 13.80 0.24
CA ARG A 35 2.12 13.81 -0.78
C ARG A 35 0.74 13.68 -0.16
N VAL A 36 0.59 12.87 0.89
CA VAL A 36 -0.65 12.76 1.65
C VAL A 36 -0.99 14.09 2.33
N ASP A 37 -0.02 14.76 2.97
CA ASP A 37 -0.25 16.09 3.56
C ASP A 37 -0.69 17.13 2.51
N GLN A 38 -0.01 17.17 1.35
CA GLN A 38 -0.39 18.07 0.25
C GLN A 38 -1.81 17.82 -0.27
N ILE A 39 -2.18 16.56 -0.48
CA ILE A 39 -3.50 16.18 -0.97
C ILE A 39 -4.56 16.43 0.12
N GLY A 40 -4.27 16.05 1.37
CA GLY A 40 -5.16 16.21 2.52
C GLY A 40 -5.57 17.67 2.71
N ARG A 41 -4.63 18.61 2.64
CA ARG A 41 -4.93 20.06 2.68
C ARG A 41 -5.86 20.53 1.57
N SER A 42 -5.73 19.98 0.37
CA SER A 42 -6.61 20.34 -0.75
C SER A 42 -8.04 19.79 -0.60
N LEU A 43 -8.22 18.78 0.25
CA LEU A 43 -9.48 18.09 0.51
C LEU A 43 -10.08 18.46 1.89
N ASP A 44 -9.48 19.41 2.61
CA ASP A 44 -9.86 19.78 3.98
C ASP A 44 -9.88 18.57 4.96
N LEU A 45 -8.98 17.62 4.74
CA LEU A 45 -8.78 16.48 5.64
C LEU A 45 -7.92 16.92 6.85
N PRO A 46 -8.13 16.29 8.03
CA PRO A 46 -7.28 16.55 9.19
C PRO A 46 -5.82 16.32 8.81
N ALA A 47 -4.94 17.14 9.38
CA ALA A 47 -3.51 16.89 9.25
C ALA A 47 -3.24 15.45 9.69
N VAL A 48 -2.38 14.74 8.95
CA VAL A 48 -1.90 13.44 9.39
C VAL A 48 -1.33 13.67 10.79
N PRO A 49 -1.88 13.05 11.85
CA PRO A 49 -1.32 13.20 13.19
C PRO A 49 0.14 12.76 13.18
N ASP A 50 0.90 13.08 14.24
CA ASP A 50 2.21 12.47 14.49
C ASP A 50 2.04 10.94 14.56
N GLY A 51 2.15 10.30 13.40
CA GLY A 51 1.52 9.00 13.11
C GLY A 51 2.04 8.45 11.79
N VAL A 52 3.36 8.53 11.62
CA VAL A 52 4.10 7.93 10.50
C VAL A 52 3.95 6.40 10.51
N ASP A 53 3.43 5.81 11.59
CA ASP A 53 3.37 4.36 11.76
C ASP A 53 2.45 3.66 10.76
N GLU A 54 1.25 4.20 10.47
CA GLU A 54 0.38 3.60 9.45
C GLU A 54 0.94 3.79 8.03
N ILE A 55 1.59 4.93 7.76
CA ILE A 55 2.30 5.16 6.50
C ILE A 55 3.43 4.15 6.35
N ARG A 56 4.25 4.00 7.38
CA ARG A 56 5.35 3.03 7.43
C ARG A 56 4.84 1.61 7.29
N ARG A 57 3.68 1.28 7.89
CA ARG A 57 3.04 -0.02 7.76
C ARG A 57 2.61 -0.30 6.32
N VAL A 58 1.90 0.63 5.67
CA VAL A 58 1.51 0.53 4.25
C VAL A 58 2.74 0.35 3.36
N VAL A 59 3.77 1.19 3.54
CA VAL A 59 5.03 1.10 2.79
C VAL A 59 5.72 -0.24 3.02
N THR A 60 5.77 -0.72 4.27
CA THR A 60 6.37 -2.01 4.61
C THR A 60 5.67 -3.14 3.87
N VAL A 61 4.34 -3.23 3.95
CA VAL A 61 3.56 -4.25 3.22
C VAL A 61 3.85 -4.18 1.73
N PHE A 62 3.82 -2.97 1.15
CA PHE A 62 4.00 -2.79 -0.29
C PHE A 62 5.38 -3.22 -0.74
N ARG A 63 6.44 -2.82 -0.01
CA ARG A 63 7.81 -3.23 -0.31
C ARG A 63 7.99 -4.73 -0.18
N GLU A 64 7.54 -5.33 0.93
CA GLU A 64 7.74 -6.76 1.16
C GLU A 64 7.06 -7.62 0.09
N VAL A 65 5.79 -7.30 -0.21
CA VAL A 65 4.99 -8.05 -1.19
C VAL A 65 5.51 -7.82 -2.62
N ARG A 66 5.91 -6.58 -2.95
CA ARG A 66 6.51 -6.25 -4.26
C ARG A 66 7.85 -6.94 -4.47
N ASP A 67 8.72 -6.90 -3.46
CA ASP A 67 10.10 -7.38 -3.55
C ASP A 67 10.17 -8.92 -3.34
N GLY A 68 9.05 -9.54 -2.94
CA GLY A 68 8.94 -10.99 -2.76
C GLY A 68 9.73 -11.49 -1.56
N ILE A 69 10.00 -10.62 -0.58
CA ILE A 69 10.78 -10.95 0.61
C ILE A 69 10.46 -9.97 1.75
N THR A 70 10.44 -10.46 2.99
CA THR A 70 10.29 -9.59 4.16
C THR A 70 11.48 -8.64 4.34
N ALA A 71 11.26 -7.51 5.00
CA ALA A 71 12.25 -6.46 5.20
C ALA A 71 13.48 -6.92 6.01
N ASP A 72 13.32 -7.96 6.83
CA ASP A 72 14.41 -8.63 7.56
C ASP A 72 15.13 -9.70 6.73
N GLY A 73 14.69 -9.95 5.49
CA GLY A 73 15.26 -10.91 4.55
C GLY A 73 14.96 -12.38 4.87
N ARG A 74 14.12 -12.68 5.87
CA ARG A 74 13.96 -14.05 6.39
C ARG A 74 12.92 -14.89 5.65
N THR A 75 11.87 -14.26 5.13
CA THR A 75 10.73 -14.98 4.55
C THR A 75 10.56 -14.58 3.08
N LYS A 76 10.59 -15.58 2.18
CA LYS A 76 10.27 -15.40 0.76
C LYS A 76 8.76 -15.34 0.57
N LEU A 77 8.31 -14.43 -0.29
CA LEU A 77 6.91 -14.16 -0.57
C LEU A 77 6.63 -14.33 -2.06
N LYS A 78 5.40 -14.73 -2.39
CA LYS A 78 4.90 -14.67 -3.76
C LYS A 78 4.55 -13.23 -4.10
N SER A 79 4.83 -12.80 -5.32
CA SER A 79 4.44 -11.47 -5.81
C SER A 79 3.06 -11.54 -6.47
N PRO A 80 2.12 -10.63 -6.13
CA PRO A 80 0.82 -10.55 -6.76
C PRO A 80 0.92 -9.98 -8.18
N SER A 81 -0.18 -10.06 -8.93
CA SER A 81 -0.28 -9.50 -10.27
C SER A 81 -0.24 -7.97 -10.33
N GLY A 82 -0.57 -7.30 -9.21
CA GLY A 82 -0.63 -5.85 -9.08
C GLY A 82 0.72 -5.15 -8.94
N THR A 83 0.83 -3.93 -9.48
CA THR A 83 2.04 -3.10 -9.37
C THR A 83 2.00 -2.21 -8.12
N LEU A 84 2.49 -2.74 -6.99
CA LEU A 84 2.51 -2.08 -5.67
C LEU A 84 3.45 -0.86 -5.63
N SER A 85 2.96 0.27 -6.14
CA SER A 85 3.75 1.49 -6.33
C SER A 85 3.62 2.48 -5.17
N THR A 86 4.56 3.42 -5.09
CA THR A 86 4.48 4.55 -4.14
C THR A 86 3.20 5.38 -4.34
N ALA A 87 2.69 5.48 -5.57
CA ALA A 87 1.43 6.20 -5.86
C ALA A 87 0.20 5.46 -5.31
N GLU A 88 0.21 4.13 -5.31
CA GLU A 88 -0.83 3.34 -4.67
C GLU A 88 -0.76 3.50 -3.14
N ALA A 89 0.44 3.53 -2.54
CA ALA A 89 0.58 3.80 -1.11
C ALA A 89 0.01 5.17 -0.71
N ILE A 90 0.29 6.23 -1.49
CA ILE A 90 -0.33 7.54 -1.30
C ILE A 90 -1.86 7.45 -1.36
N SER A 91 -2.39 6.71 -2.33
CA SER A 91 -3.84 6.56 -2.52
C SER A 91 -4.49 5.83 -1.34
N VAL A 92 -3.88 4.74 -0.85
CA VAL A 92 -4.35 3.98 0.31
C VAL A 92 -4.40 4.86 1.55
N VAL A 93 -3.31 5.58 1.85
CA VAL A 93 -3.25 6.41 3.04
C VAL A 93 -4.22 7.59 2.94
N THR A 94 -4.31 8.26 1.79
CA THR A 94 -5.23 9.39 1.60
C THR A 94 -6.68 8.97 1.80
N ASN A 95 -7.07 7.81 1.24
CA ASN A 95 -8.41 7.28 1.42
C ASN A 95 -8.67 6.86 2.87
N GLY A 96 -7.68 6.23 3.53
CA GLY A 96 -7.79 5.89 4.95
C GLY A 96 -7.97 7.13 5.83
N LEU A 97 -7.26 8.21 5.55
CA LEU A 97 -7.41 9.47 6.27
C LEU A 97 -8.81 10.07 6.07
N ALA A 98 -9.34 10.03 4.84
CA ALA A 98 -10.71 10.45 4.56
C ALA A 98 -11.74 9.59 5.32
N LEU A 99 -11.53 8.27 5.39
CA LEU A 99 -12.39 7.37 6.16
C LEU A 99 -12.35 7.71 7.65
N ALA A 100 -11.15 7.86 8.22
CA ALA A 100 -10.98 8.23 9.62
C ALA A 100 -11.63 9.59 9.95
N ALA A 101 -11.49 10.57 9.07
CA ALA A 101 -12.04 11.92 9.24
C ALA A 101 -13.57 11.97 9.18
N HIS A 102 -14.18 11.22 8.27
CA HIS A 102 -15.61 11.33 7.99
C HIS A 102 -16.46 10.23 8.64
N PHE A 103 -15.85 9.09 8.98
CA PHE A 103 -16.55 7.92 9.52
C PHE A 103 -15.92 7.38 10.82
N GLY A 104 -14.82 7.98 11.28
CA GLY A 104 -14.11 7.59 12.50
C GLY A 104 -13.97 8.74 13.50
N ASP A 105 -12.88 8.70 14.29
CA ASP A 105 -12.51 9.70 15.30
C ASP A 105 -11.46 10.69 14.79
N GLY A 106 -11.17 10.70 13.48
CA GLY A 106 -10.13 11.52 12.87
C GLY A 106 -8.70 10.97 13.03
N VAL A 107 -8.52 9.83 13.70
CA VAL A 107 -7.21 9.18 13.87
C VAL A 107 -7.08 8.06 12.85
N LEU A 108 -6.05 8.12 12.00
CA LEU A 108 -5.75 7.06 11.05
C LEU A 108 -5.33 5.78 11.79
N ARG A 109 -6.05 4.68 11.56
CA ARG A 109 -5.80 3.38 12.18
C ARG A 109 -5.66 2.28 11.12
N ALA A 110 -5.22 1.11 11.58
CA ALA A 110 -5.15 -0.13 10.82
C ALA A 110 -6.43 -0.43 10.00
N SER A 111 -7.61 -0.22 10.60
CA SER A 111 -8.92 -0.47 9.98
C SER A 111 -9.15 0.40 8.74
N ASP A 112 -8.65 1.64 8.75
CA ASP A 112 -8.91 2.60 7.69
C ASP A 112 -8.06 2.33 6.45
N VAL A 113 -6.91 1.67 6.62
CA VAL A 113 -6.00 1.31 5.52
C VAL A 113 -6.19 -0.12 5.02
N ALA A 114 -6.73 -1.03 5.83
CA ALA A 114 -6.80 -2.46 5.53
C ALA A 114 -7.50 -2.78 4.20
N ALA A 115 -8.69 -2.21 3.96
CA ALA A 115 -9.43 -2.41 2.71
C ALA A 115 -8.70 -1.81 1.51
N GLY A 116 -8.05 -0.67 1.68
CA GLY A 116 -7.23 -0.03 0.65
C GLY A 116 -6.03 -0.88 0.24
N ILE A 117 -5.31 -1.44 1.21
CA ILE A 117 -4.20 -2.37 0.97
C ILE A 117 -4.70 -3.62 0.25
N LEU A 118 -5.78 -4.24 0.73
CA LEU A 118 -6.37 -5.42 0.09
C LEU A 118 -6.70 -5.15 -1.38
N GLY A 119 -7.36 -4.02 -1.69
CA GLY A 119 -7.71 -3.65 -3.06
C GLY A 119 -6.51 -3.29 -3.95
N ALA A 120 -5.38 -2.90 -3.37
CA ALA A 120 -4.13 -2.68 -4.09
C ALA A 120 -3.40 -4.00 -4.40
N VAL A 121 -3.32 -4.90 -3.40
CA VAL A 121 -2.65 -6.19 -3.51
C VAL A 121 -3.44 -7.18 -4.35
N VAL A 122 -4.76 -7.27 -4.16
CA VAL A 122 -5.64 -8.24 -4.82
C VAL A 122 -6.27 -7.62 -6.06
N ARG A 123 -5.54 -7.67 -7.19
CA ARG A 123 -6.03 -7.17 -8.49
C ARG A 123 -6.73 -8.26 -9.29
N ASP A 124 -6.22 -9.48 -9.23
CA ASP A 124 -6.87 -10.70 -9.71
C ASP A 124 -7.31 -11.54 -8.51
N PRO A 125 -8.62 -11.58 -8.18
CA PRO A 125 -9.12 -12.34 -7.04
C PRO A 125 -8.77 -13.83 -7.04
N ALA A 126 -8.59 -14.45 -8.22
CA ALA A 126 -8.33 -15.88 -8.31
C ALA A 126 -6.88 -16.23 -7.93
N ALA A 127 -5.92 -15.37 -8.31
CA ALA A 127 -4.51 -15.60 -8.04
C ALA A 127 -4.01 -14.88 -6.77
N ASP A 128 -4.40 -13.62 -6.58
CA ASP A 128 -3.76 -12.75 -5.58
C ASP A 128 -4.31 -12.94 -4.16
N ARG A 129 -5.54 -13.46 -4.00
CA ARG A 129 -6.11 -13.72 -2.67
C ARG A 129 -5.28 -14.70 -1.85
N VAL A 130 -4.81 -15.77 -2.49
CA VAL A 130 -3.98 -16.79 -1.83
C VAL A 130 -2.65 -16.18 -1.37
N ILE A 131 -2.04 -15.35 -2.22
CA ILE A 131 -0.78 -14.65 -1.91
C ILE A 131 -0.98 -13.72 -0.70
N TRP A 132 -2.06 -12.96 -0.69
CA TRP A 132 -2.39 -12.07 0.42
C TRP A 132 -2.63 -12.83 1.72
N GLN A 133 -3.40 -13.93 1.69
CA GLN A 133 -3.64 -14.77 2.86
C GLN A 133 -2.35 -15.39 3.40
N GLU A 134 -1.49 -15.93 2.53
CA GLU A 134 -0.19 -16.48 2.94
C GLU A 134 0.67 -15.42 3.64
N TYR A 135 0.73 -14.19 3.10
CA TYR A 135 1.45 -13.08 3.73
C TYR A 135 0.86 -12.73 5.11
N LEU A 136 -0.47 -12.67 5.23
CA LEU A 136 -1.12 -12.38 6.52
C LEU A 136 -0.80 -13.43 7.59
N GLU A 137 -0.90 -14.72 7.25
CA GLU A 137 -0.75 -15.81 8.20
C GLU A 137 0.72 -16.08 8.57
N ALA A 138 1.64 -15.95 7.60
CA ALA A 138 3.06 -16.27 7.79
C ALA A 138 3.90 -15.09 8.28
N VAL A 139 3.52 -13.84 7.97
CA VAL A 139 4.31 -12.64 8.31
C VAL A 139 3.56 -11.77 9.31
N VAL A 140 2.37 -11.30 8.93
CA VAL A 140 1.67 -10.27 9.71
C VAL A 140 1.21 -10.78 11.08
N ARG A 141 0.71 -12.02 11.14
CA ARG A 141 0.22 -12.65 12.38
C ARG A 141 1.29 -12.78 13.46
N GLU A 142 2.54 -13.05 13.06
CA GLU A 142 3.67 -13.30 13.95
C GLU A 142 4.46 -12.01 14.28
N ARG A 143 4.19 -10.91 13.56
CA ARG A 143 4.91 -9.65 13.73
C ARG A 143 4.41 -8.89 14.96
N ASP A 144 5.33 -8.55 15.86
CA ASP A 144 4.98 -7.79 17.06
C ASP A 144 4.43 -6.40 16.71
N GLY A 145 3.43 -5.95 17.47
CA GLY A 145 2.74 -4.68 17.23
C GLY A 145 1.80 -4.62 16.00
N TRP A 146 1.54 -5.75 15.32
CA TRP A 146 0.70 -5.79 14.11
C TRP A 146 -0.63 -6.55 14.29
N LYS A 147 -1.01 -6.88 15.54
CA LYS A 147 -2.21 -7.67 15.84
C LYS A 147 -3.51 -6.97 15.45
N ASP A 148 -3.58 -5.65 15.61
CA ASP A 148 -4.68 -4.79 15.17
C ASP A 148 -4.82 -4.82 13.65
N PHE A 149 -3.71 -4.69 12.93
CA PHE A 149 -3.64 -4.77 11.48
C PHE A 149 -4.04 -6.14 10.95
N TYR A 150 -3.52 -7.21 11.54
CA TYR A 150 -3.92 -8.57 11.20
C TYR A 150 -5.44 -8.75 11.29
N ARG A 151 -6.06 -8.31 12.40
CA ARG A 151 -7.51 -8.40 12.60
C ARG A 151 -8.29 -7.59 11.57
N ALA A 152 -7.89 -6.35 11.33
CA ALA A 152 -8.52 -5.49 10.32
C ALA A 152 -8.45 -6.11 8.92
N CYS A 153 -7.30 -6.66 8.53
CA CYS A 153 -7.14 -7.34 7.25
C CYS A 153 -7.99 -8.61 7.14
N ARG A 154 -8.12 -9.39 8.23
CA ARG A 154 -8.99 -10.58 8.27
C ARG A 154 -10.47 -10.20 8.11
N GLU A 155 -10.92 -9.11 8.72
CA GLU A 155 -12.29 -8.63 8.63
C GLU A 155 -12.68 -8.21 7.20
N VAL A 156 -11.82 -7.45 6.51
CA VAL A 156 -12.08 -7.00 5.14
C VAL A 156 -11.86 -8.08 4.07
N SER A 157 -11.21 -9.19 4.44
CA SER A 157 -10.95 -10.33 3.55
C SER A 157 -12.01 -11.43 3.63
N ALA A 158 -12.90 -11.36 4.62
CA ALA A 158 -14.04 -12.27 4.78
C ALA A 158 -15.08 -12.06 3.67
#